data_AF-A0A1H4XP49-F1
#
_entry.id   AF-A0A1H4XP49-F1
#
_cell.length_a   1.000
_cell.length_b   1.000
_cell.length_c   1.000
_cell.angle_alpha   90.00
_cell.angle_beta   90.00
_cell.angle_gamma   90.00
#
_symmetry.space_group_name_H-M   'P 1'
#
loop_
_entity.id
_entity.type
_entity.pdbx_description
1 polymer ?
#
loop_
_entity_poly.entity_id
_entity_poly.type
_entity_poly.pdbx_seq_one_letter_code
_entity_poly.pdbx_strand_id
1 'polypeptide(L)'
;MSDEQKRPRADAKPMGIALYHDMRVEEDFTKCATRLFAVLKEAAATNPSAPRYLYLDIQGHRNAAGGYDADALEIVRDFLLGFLGPYLTEINTPLYHVRNPGPQRQDIPDVLNVRDPDREHSYDHRELRVRNRDESPDGRRSRPPVRAIADYLGLDEPICLICWQAPVERAHVVPESLGGSNDVRNFALLCPRHHREAPDVADAEAFWSWVDYACERDGHMKWEGIDPETLTQAEGVGLQLETREPVRKSLRHFDRVRDELVRHYGWCPEDFAGGYHWGALMEEFHTVMDSATSTHFNVAKKASTEAWAFEVARKRLGDGLPEHKAGSDRSAVPSRPSVELAERTVRRSPDSVGAQGLVDAARRVDIAVEAAALVRDLIDSAGVSSAEDVLRGLKEEVADRTAQFDRLNDELMGLATCRYCGQAIARIGDSAWRHSAAAPMSRGCRAASFDRDGTWDDSLDRAWKASPPRTYR
;
A
#
# COMPACT_ATOMS: atom_id res chain seq x y z
N MET A 1 -39.32 42.25 -50.77
CA MET A 1 -38.83 41.10 -51.55
C MET A 1 -37.33 41.21 -51.67
N SER A 2 -36.61 40.46 -50.84
CA SER A 2 -35.22 40.09 -51.06
C SER A 2 -34.95 38.92 -50.12
N ASP A 3 -35.21 37.71 -50.64
CA ASP A 3 -34.81 36.45 -50.03
C ASP A 3 -33.30 36.43 -49.92
N GLU A 4 -32.79 36.54 -48.70
CA GLU A 4 -31.39 36.25 -48.40
C GLU A 4 -31.30 34.77 -48.02
N GLN A 5 -31.00 33.96 -49.02
CA GLN A 5 -30.80 32.52 -48.90
C GLN A 5 -29.74 32.19 -47.85
N LYS A 6 -30.20 31.70 -46.69
CA LYS A 6 -29.36 30.95 -45.75
C LYS A 6 -28.74 29.77 -46.49
N ARG A 7 -27.44 29.88 -46.81
CA ARG A 7 -26.61 28.72 -47.14
C ARG A 7 -26.76 27.67 -46.04
N PRO A 8 -27.00 26.39 -46.36
CA PRO A 8 -26.97 25.34 -45.35
C PRO A 8 -25.57 25.31 -44.75
N ARG A 9 -25.49 25.34 -43.40
CA ARG A 9 -24.25 25.02 -42.68
C ARG A 9 -23.84 23.64 -43.17
N ALA A 10 -22.65 23.54 -43.75
CA ALA A 10 -22.04 22.26 -44.09
C ALA A 10 -22.14 21.35 -42.86
N ASP A 11 -22.69 20.15 -43.06
CA ASP A 11 -22.79 19.12 -42.04
C ASP A 11 -21.43 18.98 -41.35
N ALA A 12 -21.36 19.43 -40.09
CA ALA A 12 -20.16 19.29 -39.29
C ALA A 12 -19.89 17.78 -39.19
N LYS A 13 -18.78 17.34 -39.79
CA LYS A 13 -18.25 15.98 -39.65
C LYS A 13 -18.40 15.58 -38.18
N PRO A 14 -19.01 14.43 -37.85
CA PRO A 14 -19.23 14.06 -36.45
C PRO A 14 -17.87 14.10 -35.75
N MET A 15 -17.73 15.02 -34.79
CA MET A 15 -16.52 15.14 -33.99
C MET A 15 -16.41 13.86 -33.19
N GLY A 16 -15.50 12.98 -33.59
CA GLY A 16 -15.19 11.82 -32.76
C GLY A 16 -14.38 12.22 -31.55
N ILE A 17 -14.31 11.30 -30.61
CA ILE A 17 -13.63 11.47 -29.33
C ILE A 17 -12.24 10.86 -29.47
N ALA A 18 -11.21 11.63 -29.13
CA ALA A 18 -9.88 11.09 -28.91
C ALA A 18 -9.80 10.55 -27.48
N LEU A 19 -9.45 9.28 -27.36
CA LEU A 19 -9.08 8.63 -26.11
C LEU A 19 -7.56 8.59 -26.11
N TYR A 20 -6.93 9.32 -25.22
CA TYR A 20 -5.48 9.31 -25.06
C TYR A 20 -5.14 8.58 -23.76
N HIS A 21 -4.24 7.60 -23.84
CA HIS A 21 -3.66 6.94 -22.68
C HIS A 21 -2.16 6.86 -22.86
N ASP A 22 -1.43 7.11 -21.79
CA ASP A 22 0.01 6.95 -21.76
C ASP A 22 0.32 5.85 -20.75
N MET A 23 0.78 4.69 -21.25
CA MET A 23 1.18 3.58 -20.39
C MET A 23 2.49 3.97 -19.70
N ARG A 24 2.34 4.52 -18.49
CA ARG A 24 3.45 4.93 -17.63
C ARG A 24 4.16 3.72 -17.06
N VAL A 25 5.41 3.91 -16.66
CA VAL A 25 6.26 2.85 -16.10
C VAL A 25 5.63 2.17 -14.87
N GLU A 26 4.80 2.87 -14.08
CA GLU A 26 4.13 2.27 -12.93
C GLU A 26 2.94 1.34 -13.27
N GLU A 27 2.54 1.27 -14.53
CA GLU A 27 1.38 0.50 -14.99
C GLU A 27 1.78 -0.90 -15.45
N ASP A 28 1.38 -1.93 -14.69
CA ASP A 28 1.37 -3.29 -15.21
C ASP A 28 0.21 -3.48 -16.23
N PHE A 29 0.14 -4.66 -16.85
CA PHE A 29 -0.96 -4.99 -17.76
C PHE A 29 -2.33 -4.73 -17.14
N THR A 30 -2.56 -5.19 -15.90
CA THR A 30 -3.88 -5.12 -15.26
C THR A 30 -4.32 -3.68 -15.04
N LYS A 31 -3.41 -2.82 -14.55
CA LYS A 31 -3.66 -1.39 -14.33
C LYS A 31 -3.96 -0.69 -15.65
N CYS A 32 -3.08 -0.86 -16.65
CA CYS A 32 -3.23 -0.23 -17.95
C CYS A 32 -4.54 -0.65 -18.63
N ALA A 33 -4.84 -1.96 -18.65
CA ALA A 33 -6.07 -2.50 -19.23
C ALA A 33 -7.33 -1.95 -18.54
N THR A 34 -7.30 -1.87 -17.20
CA THR A 34 -8.42 -1.32 -16.40
C THR A 34 -8.63 0.16 -16.67
N ARG A 35 -7.55 0.95 -16.76
CA ARG A 35 -7.61 2.39 -17.07
C ARG A 35 -8.14 2.66 -18.48
N LEU A 36 -7.59 1.97 -19.48
CA LEU A 36 -8.08 2.05 -20.87
C LEU A 36 -9.57 1.70 -20.96
N PHE A 37 -10.00 0.67 -20.25
CA PHE A 37 -11.40 0.28 -20.20
C PHE A 37 -12.30 1.32 -19.51
N ALA A 38 -11.83 1.93 -18.42
CA ALA A 38 -12.54 3.00 -17.73
C ALA A 38 -12.71 4.22 -18.65
N VAL A 39 -11.64 4.66 -19.33
CA VAL A 39 -11.67 5.77 -20.30
C VAL A 39 -12.65 5.46 -21.44
N LEU A 40 -12.64 4.23 -21.96
CA LEU A 40 -13.60 3.79 -22.99
C LEU A 40 -15.04 3.89 -22.50
N LYS A 41 -15.33 3.41 -21.28
CA LYS A 41 -16.67 3.43 -20.68
C LYS A 41 -17.16 4.85 -20.46
N GLU A 42 -16.31 5.71 -19.89
CA GLU A 42 -16.64 7.11 -19.64
C GLU A 42 -16.93 7.86 -20.96
N ALA A 43 -16.10 7.64 -21.98
CA ALA A 43 -16.31 8.25 -23.29
C ALA A 43 -17.63 7.81 -23.93
N ALA A 44 -17.96 6.52 -23.84
CA ALA A 44 -19.20 5.98 -24.38
C ALA A 44 -20.45 6.47 -23.61
N ALA A 45 -20.34 6.63 -22.29
CA ALA A 45 -21.41 7.18 -21.47
C ALA A 45 -21.65 8.66 -21.76
N THR A 46 -20.57 9.44 -21.90
CA THR A 46 -20.64 10.90 -22.11
C THR A 46 -21.05 11.26 -23.53
N ASN A 47 -20.61 10.48 -24.52
CA ASN A 47 -20.83 10.75 -25.93
C ASN A 47 -21.26 9.46 -26.67
N PRO A 48 -22.52 9.01 -26.48
CA PRO A 48 -23.00 7.78 -27.07
C PRO A 48 -22.87 7.78 -28.59
N SER A 49 -22.43 6.67 -29.17
CA SER A 49 -22.29 6.46 -30.62
C SER A 49 -21.29 7.35 -31.36
N ALA A 50 -20.68 8.35 -30.73
CA ALA A 50 -19.62 9.15 -31.36
C ALA A 50 -18.40 8.26 -31.70
N PRO A 51 -17.75 8.45 -32.86
CA PRO A 51 -16.57 7.67 -33.23
C PRO A 51 -15.46 7.82 -32.18
N ARG A 52 -14.87 6.71 -31.73
CA ARG A 52 -13.81 6.69 -30.70
C ARG A 52 -12.45 6.33 -31.30
N TYR A 53 -11.47 7.22 -31.14
CA TYR A 53 -10.11 7.08 -31.65
C TYR A 53 -9.16 6.91 -30.46
N LEU A 54 -8.56 5.74 -30.31
CA LEU A 54 -7.56 5.50 -29.26
C LEU A 54 -6.17 5.91 -29.74
N TYR A 55 -5.45 6.62 -28.89
CA TYR A 55 -4.04 6.94 -28.98
C TYR A 55 -3.36 6.41 -27.72
N LEU A 56 -2.43 5.48 -27.91
CA LEU A 56 -1.64 4.91 -26.83
C LEU A 56 -0.17 5.31 -27.03
N ASP A 57 0.42 5.92 -26.02
CA ASP A 57 1.88 6.03 -25.87
C ASP A 57 2.37 5.08 -24.76
N ILE A 58 3.66 4.73 -24.79
CA ILE A 58 4.25 3.75 -23.87
C ILE A 58 5.62 4.24 -23.38
N GLN A 59 5.66 4.69 -22.13
CA GLN A 59 6.85 5.13 -21.41
C GLN A 59 7.49 3.96 -20.67
N GLY A 60 8.82 3.84 -20.68
CA GLY A 60 9.48 2.71 -20.06
C GLY A 60 9.10 1.39 -20.72
N HIS A 61 8.76 0.36 -19.94
CA HIS A 61 8.32 -0.94 -20.47
C HIS A 61 9.22 -1.54 -21.56
N ARG A 62 10.54 -1.45 -21.36
CA ARG A 62 11.54 -2.00 -22.26
C ARG A 62 12.24 -3.19 -21.63
N ASN A 63 12.42 -4.25 -22.42
CA ASN A 63 13.25 -5.39 -22.07
C ASN A 63 14.75 -5.11 -22.38
N ALA A 64 15.63 -6.02 -21.97
CA ALA A 64 17.07 -5.88 -22.16
C ALA A 64 17.51 -5.83 -23.65
N ALA A 65 16.68 -6.32 -24.58
CA ALA A 65 16.93 -6.24 -26.02
C ALA A 65 16.41 -4.93 -26.66
N GLY A 66 15.82 -4.02 -25.86
CA GLY A 66 15.25 -2.75 -26.31
C GLY A 66 13.84 -2.86 -26.92
N GLY A 67 13.24 -4.05 -26.94
CA GLY A 67 11.82 -4.24 -27.29
C GLY A 67 10.89 -3.98 -26.11
N TYR A 68 9.58 -4.04 -26.32
CA TYR A 68 8.60 -3.97 -25.23
C TYR A 68 8.71 -5.18 -24.29
N ASP A 69 8.48 -4.96 -23.01
CA ASP A 69 8.31 -6.04 -22.02
C ASP A 69 6.97 -6.79 -22.22
N ALA A 70 6.74 -7.82 -21.41
CA ALA A 70 5.56 -8.68 -21.54
C ALA A 70 4.24 -7.88 -21.38
N ASP A 71 4.16 -7.02 -20.36
CA ASP A 71 2.98 -6.20 -20.07
C ASP A 71 2.60 -5.30 -21.26
N ALA A 72 3.55 -4.49 -21.75
CA ALA A 72 3.28 -3.58 -22.86
C ALA A 72 3.00 -4.34 -24.16
N LEU A 73 3.65 -5.48 -24.38
CA LEU A 73 3.40 -6.31 -25.54
C LEU A 73 1.99 -6.92 -25.52
N GLU A 74 1.53 -7.41 -24.37
CA GLU A 74 0.20 -7.98 -24.19
C GLU A 74 -0.89 -6.90 -24.35
N ILE A 75 -0.68 -5.69 -23.80
CA ILE A 75 -1.58 -4.56 -24.04
C ILE A 75 -1.74 -4.32 -25.55
N VAL A 76 -0.61 -4.10 -26.24
CA VAL A 76 -0.64 -3.69 -27.65
C VAL A 76 -1.10 -4.80 -28.58
N ARG A 77 -0.68 -6.06 -28.36
CA ARG A 77 -1.01 -7.15 -29.28
C ARG A 77 -2.33 -7.82 -28.99
N ASP A 78 -2.64 -8.06 -27.73
CA ASP A 78 -3.72 -8.97 -27.35
C ASP A 78 -4.93 -8.19 -26.82
N PHE A 79 -4.73 -7.29 -25.87
CA PHE A 79 -5.84 -6.55 -25.27
C PHE A 79 -6.44 -5.50 -26.20
N LEU A 80 -5.61 -4.66 -26.83
CA LEU A 80 -6.09 -3.61 -27.73
C LEU A 80 -6.81 -4.20 -28.95
N LEU A 81 -6.19 -5.18 -29.62
CA LEU A 81 -6.76 -5.76 -30.84
C LEU A 81 -7.88 -6.77 -30.55
N GLY A 82 -7.68 -7.62 -29.55
CA GLY A 82 -8.59 -8.73 -29.23
C GLY A 82 -9.82 -8.29 -28.44
N PHE A 83 -9.66 -7.39 -27.46
CA PHE A 83 -10.75 -7.00 -26.57
C PHE A 83 -11.29 -5.58 -26.84
N LEU A 84 -10.45 -4.56 -26.90
CA LEU A 84 -10.91 -3.17 -27.06
C LEU A 84 -11.31 -2.82 -28.50
N GLY A 85 -10.66 -3.41 -29.49
CA GLY A 85 -10.82 -3.11 -30.91
C GLY A 85 -12.28 -3.04 -31.39
N PRO A 86 -13.15 -4.00 -31.06
CA PRO A 86 -14.55 -3.96 -31.45
C PRO A 86 -15.31 -2.71 -30.97
N TYR A 87 -14.89 -2.08 -29.88
CA TYR A 87 -15.53 -0.90 -29.29
C TYR A 87 -14.95 0.43 -29.77
N LEU A 88 -13.86 0.39 -30.55
CA LEU A 88 -13.16 1.55 -31.08
C LEU A 88 -13.40 1.70 -32.57
N THR A 89 -13.28 2.92 -33.08
CA THR A 89 -13.25 3.19 -34.52
C THR A 89 -11.84 2.99 -35.08
N GLU A 90 -10.84 3.42 -34.33
CA GLU A 90 -9.44 3.40 -34.74
C GLU A 90 -8.52 3.28 -33.52
N ILE A 91 -7.39 2.61 -33.71
CA ILE A 91 -6.33 2.46 -32.70
C ILE A 91 -5.01 2.95 -33.30
N ASN A 92 -4.36 3.85 -32.58
CA ASN A 92 -3.05 4.40 -32.88
C ASN A 92 -2.10 4.00 -31.74
N THR A 93 -1.02 3.30 -32.07
CA THR A 93 0.04 2.92 -31.14
C THR A 93 1.40 3.24 -31.77
N PRO A 94 2.52 3.17 -31.02
CA PRO A 94 3.84 3.34 -31.61
C PRO A 94 4.22 2.21 -32.59
N LEU A 95 3.53 1.06 -32.54
CA LEU A 95 3.82 -0.10 -33.40
C LEU A 95 2.95 -0.18 -34.65
N TYR A 96 1.70 0.28 -34.57
CA TYR A 96 0.76 0.15 -35.69
C TYR A 96 -0.37 1.18 -35.63
N HIS A 97 -1.00 1.33 -36.78
CA HIS A 97 -2.27 2.01 -36.99
C HIS A 97 -3.30 1.03 -37.54
N VAL A 98 -4.48 0.94 -36.93
CA VAL A 98 -5.53 0.05 -37.43
C VAL A 98 -6.91 0.67 -37.26
N ARG A 99 -7.75 0.48 -38.28
CA ARG A 99 -9.18 0.79 -38.23
C ARG A 99 -9.98 -0.46 -37.92
N ASN A 100 -11.02 -0.30 -37.12
CA ASN A 100 -11.98 -1.38 -36.91
C ASN A 100 -12.64 -1.72 -38.26
N PRO A 101 -12.58 -2.99 -38.71
CA PRO A 101 -13.16 -3.39 -40.00
C PRO A 101 -14.69 -3.34 -39.99
N GLY A 102 -15.32 -3.38 -38.81
CA GLY A 102 -16.76 -3.24 -38.63
C GLY A 102 -17.14 -1.91 -37.99
N PRO A 103 -18.46 -1.65 -37.82
CA PRO A 103 -18.91 -0.53 -37.01
C PRO A 103 -18.51 -0.71 -35.55
N GLN A 104 -18.13 0.38 -34.88
CA GLN A 104 -17.83 0.35 -33.45
C GLN A 104 -19.05 -0.12 -32.63
N ARG A 105 -18.81 -1.06 -31.71
CA ARG A 105 -19.81 -1.62 -30.82
C ARG A 105 -20.15 -0.67 -29.66
N GLN A 106 -21.42 -0.68 -29.26
CA GLN A 106 -21.93 0.12 -28.15
C GLN A 106 -22.24 -0.72 -26.90
N ASP A 107 -22.27 -2.04 -27.04
CA ASP A 107 -22.52 -3.02 -25.98
C ASP A 107 -21.24 -3.32 -25.19
N ILE A 108 -20.69 -2.28 -24.57
CA ILE A 108 -19.49 -2.38 -23.72
C ILE A 108 -19.87 -3.13 -22.44
N PRO A 109 -19.09 -4.13 -21.99
CA PRO A 109 -19.35 -4.83 -20.74
C PRO A 109 -19.37 -3.88 -19.53
N ASP A 110 -20.14 -4.24 -18.51
CA ASP A 110 -20.14 -3.47 -17.25
C ASP A 110 -18.85 -3.63 -16.46
N VAL A 111 -18.25 -4.82 -16.54
CA VAL A 111 -17.06 -5.21 -15.77
C VAL A 111 -16.02 -5.82 -16.70
N LEU A 112 -14.77 -5.35 -16.58
CA LEU A 112 -13.61 -6.02 -17.14
C LEU A 112 -13.11 -7.05 -16.12
N ASN A 113 -13.09 -8.32 -16.50
CA ASN A 113 -12.52 -9.38 -15.69
C ASN A 113 -11.15 -9.76 -16.26
N VAL A 114 -10.08 -9.20 -15.68
CA VAL A 114 -8.72 -9.63 -15.99
C VAL A 114 -8.46 -10.92 -15.22
N ARG A 115 -8.24 -12.01 -15.94
CA ARG A 115 -7.80 -13.29 -15.36
C ARG A 115 -6.33 -13.45 -15.70
N ASP A 116 -5.54 -13.64 -14.66
CA ASP A 116 -4.11 -13.85 -14.76
C ASP A 116 -3.82 -15.28 -14.26
N PRO A 117 -3.94 -16.29 -15.14
CA PRO A 117 -3.75 -17.70 -14.75
C PRO A 117 -2.28 -18.02 -14.46
N ASP A 118 -1.35 -17.24 -14.99
CA ASP A 118 0.10 -17.41 -14.89
C ASP A 118 0.74 -16.36 -13.96
N ARG A 119 0.00 -15.84 -12.98
CA ARG A 119 0.47 -14.79 -12.07
C ARG A 119 1.57 -15.28 -11.12
N GLU A 120 2.73 -15.57 -11.67
CA GLU A 120 4.06 -15.65 -11.04
C GLU A 120 4.50 -14.24 -10.53
N HIS A 121 3.63 -13.25 -10.70
CA HIS A 121 3.81 -11.84 -10.37
C HIS A 121 3.04 -11.36 -9.12
N SER A 122 2.40 -12.25 -8.35
CA SER A 122 2.14 -11.90 -6.95
C SER A 122 3.47 -11.96 -6.23
N TYR A 123 3.94 -10.86 -5.65
CA TYR A 123 5.10 -10.90 -4.76
C TYR A 123 4.92 -12.08 -3.81
N ASP A 124 5.88 -13.02 -3.83
CA ASP A 124 5.83 -14.18 -2.96
C ASP A 124 6.02 -13.68 -1.53
N HIS A 125 4.90 -13.33 -0.94
CA HIS A 125 4.83 -12.77 0.38
C HIS A 125 5.29 -13.79 1.41
N ARG A 126 5.37 -15.10 1.09
CA ARG A 126 5.88 -16.14 2.01
C ARG A 126 7.40 -16.21 1.99
N GLU A 127 8.00 -16.14 0.81
CA GLU A 127 9.45 -16.26 0.67
C GLU A 127 10.21 -14.92 0.74
N LEU A 128 9.51 -13.79 0.60
CA LEU A 128 10.06 -12.44 0.70
C LEU A 128 11.30 -12.20 -0.19
N ARG A 129 11.30 -12.84 -1.38
CA ARG A 129 12.41 -12.71 -2.32
C ARG A 129 12.43 -11.33 -2.95
N VAL A 130 13.64 -10.87 -3.26
CA VAL A 130 13.83 -9.64 -4.04
C VAL A 130 13.13 -9.80 -5.39
N ARG A 131 12.21 -8.89 -5.69
CA ARG A 131 11.50 -8.82 -6.95
C ARG A 131 11.96 -7.59 -7.71
N ASN A 132 12.84 -7.81 -8.69
CA ASN A 132 13.20 -6.81 -9.68
C ASN A 132 12.24 -6.91 -10.87
N ARG A 133 12.00 -5.80 -11.57
CA ARG A 133 11.35 -5.84 -12.89
C ARG A 133 12.31 -6.33 -13.98
N ASP A 134 13.60 -6.42 -13.68
CA ASP A 134 14.63 -6.87 -14.60
C ASP A 134 15.04 -8.32 -14.31
N GLU A 135 14.62 -9.25 -15.16
CA GLU A 135 15.11 -10.64 -15.13
C GLU A 135 16.60 -10.74 -15.50
N SER A 136 17.10 -9.76 -16.25
CA SER A 136 18.48 -9.66 -16.71
C SER A 136 18.93 -8.20 -16.60
N PRO A 137 19.38 -7.76 -15.41
CA PRO A 137 19.81 -6.39 -15.20
C PRO A 137 21.11 -6.10 -15.95
N ASP A 138 21.27 -4.87 -16.43
CA ASP A 138 22.53 -4.36 -16.95
C ASP A 138 23.64 -4.48 -15.88
N GLY A 139 24.80 -5.02 -16.26
CA GLY A 139 25.96 -5.22 -15.39
C GLY A 139 26.68 -3.93 -14.98
N ARG A 140 26.01 -2.78 -15.07
CA ARG A 140 26.56 -1.47 -14.74
C ARG A 140 26.95 -1.41 -13.26
N ARG A 141 28.19 -0.97 -13.00
CA ARG A 141 28.72 -0.81 -11.63
C ARG A 141 28.33 0.51 -10.99
N SER A 142 27.99 1.52 -11.78
CA SER A 142 27.67 2.87 -11.32
C SER A 142 26.25 3.25 -11.67
N ARG A 143 25.62 4.04 -10.80
CA ARG A 143 24.29 4.61 -11.02
C ARG A 143 24.22 5.33 -12.38
N PRO A 144 23.14 5.15 -13.16
CA PRO A 144 23.00 5.77 -14.45
C PRO A 144 22.94 7.32 -14.34
N PRO A 145 23.31 8.03 -15.42
CA PRO A 145 23.08 9.47 -15.50
C PRO A 145 21.59 9.80 -15.39
N VAL A 146 21.24 10.92 -14.74
CA VAL A 146 19.85 11.38 -14.59
C VAL A 146 19.13 11.46 -15.94
N ARG A 147 19.83 11.93 -16.99
CA ARG A 147 19.27 12.00 -18.34
C ARG A 147 18.89 10.64 -18.91
N ALA A 148 19.70 9.60 -18.70
CA ALA A 148 19.41 8.26 -19.19
C ALA A 148 18.17 7.65 -18.50
N ILE A 149 17.93 8.01 -17.24
CA ILE A 149 16.73 7.62 -16.51
C ILE A 149 15.52 8.38 -17.05
N ALA A 150 15.64 9.70 -17.26
CA ALA A 150 14.58 10.52 -17.87
C ALA A 150 14.18 9.98 -19.26
N ASP A 151 15.16 9.67 -20.12
CA ASP A 151 14.92 9.11 -21.45
C ASP A 151 14.20 7.76 -21.38
N TYR A 152 14.57 6.88 -20.42
CA TYR A 152 13.86 5.61 -20.20
C TYR A 152 12.41 5.83 -19.73
N LEU A 153 12.21 6.78 -18.80
CA LEU A 153 10.90 7.15 -18.27
C LEU A 153 10.05 7.94 -19.27
N GLY A 154 10.55 8.25 -20.47
CA GLY A 154 9.83 9.05 -21.46
C GLY A 154 9.66 10.52 -21.06
N LEU A 155 10.54 11.05 -20.20
CA LEU A 155 10.51 12.43 -19.77
C LEU A 155 11.42 13.31 -20.64
N ASP A 156 10.87 14.38 -21.19
CA ASP A 156 11.63 15.38 -21.95
C ASP A 156 12.69 16.08 -21.10
N GLU A 157 12.40 16.28 -19.82
CA GLU A 157 13.28 16.90 -18.82
C GLU A 157 13.39 16.06 -17.56
N PRO A 158 14.51 16.16 -16.81
CA PRO A 158 14.69 15.43 -15.57
C PRO A 158 13.89 16.05 -14.42
N ILE A 159 12.60 15.74 -14.38
CA ILE A 159 11.61 16.21 -13.40
C ILE A 159 11.06 15.06 -12.56
N CYS A 160 10.46 15.38 -11.41
CA CYS A 160 9.86 14.39 -10.53
C CYS A 160 8.68 13.70 -11.23
N LEU A 161 8.63 12.36 -11.23
CA LEU A 161 7.52 11.60 -11.81
C LEU A 161 6.16 11.96 -11.20
N ILE A 162 6.15 12.33 -9.92
CA ILE A 162 4.91 12.58 -9.16
C ILE A 162 4.43 14.02 -9.31
N CYS A 163 5.30 15.00 -9.06
CA CYS A 163 4.90 16.41 -8.99
C CYS A 163 5.48 17.31 -10.09
N TRP A 164 6.27 16.75 -11.01
CA TRP A 164 6.92 17.49 -12.12
C TRP A 164 7.89 18.61 -11.69
N GLN A 165 8.23 18.69 -10.41
CA GLN A 165 9.18 19.67 -9.89
C GLN A 165 10.64 19.19 -10.04
N ALA A 166 11.54 20.17 -10.12
CA ALA A 166 13.00 20.00 -10.09
C ALA A 166 13.60 20.76 -8.87
N PRO A 167 14.81 20.41 -8.38
CA PRO A 167 15.68 19.33 -8.86
C PRO A 167 15.20 17.93 -8.43
N VAL A 168 15.73 16.91 -9.11
CA VAL A 168 15.45 15.49 -8.85
C VAL A 168 16.65 14.72 -8.30
N GLU A 169 16.33 13.65 -7.59
CA GLU A 169 17.24 12.64 -7.08
C GLU A 169 16.97 11.30 -7.78
N ARG A 170 18.00 10.45 -7.83
CA ARG A 170 17.90 9.08 -8.36
C ARG A 170 17.41 8.19 -7.23
N ALA A 171 16.14 7.84 -7.27
CA ALA A 171 15.53 6.92 -6.33
C ALA A 171 15.65 5.50 -6.87
N HIS A 172 16.32 4.61 -6.13
CA HIS A 172 16.32 3.19 -6.44
C HIS A 172 14.91 2.63 -6.19
N VAL A 173 14.39 1.89 -7.17
CA VAL A 173 13.09 1.20 -7.08
C VAL A 173 13.22 0.04 -6.09
N VAL A 174 14.22 -0.83 -6.31
CA VAL A 174 14.75 -1.75 -5.30
C VAL A 174 16.08 -1.18 -4.81
N PRO A 175 16.25 -0.89 -3.50
CA PRO A 175 17.50 -0.39 -2.95
C PRO A 175 18.70 -1.31 -3.20
N GLU A 176 19.89 -0.71 -3.39
CA GLU A 176 21.16 -1.43 -3.53
C GLU A 176 21.45 -2.36 -2.34
N SER A 177 21.07 -1.97 -1.13
CA SER A 177 21.22 -2.80 0.09
C SER A 177 20.38 -4.07 0.07
N LEU A 178 19.35 -4.13 -0.78
CA LEU A 178 18.48 -5.29 -0.98
C LEU A 178 18.79 -6.00 -2.31
N GLY A 179 19.93 -5.70 -2.94
CA GLY A 179 20.33 -6.34 -4.20
C GLY A 179 19.77 -5.69 -5.46
N GLY A 180 19.22 -4.48 -5.36
CA GLY A 180 18.79 -3.71 -6.53
C GLY A 180 19.95 -3.35 -7.47
N SER A 181 19.70 -3.43 -8.77
CA SER A 181 20.70 -3.17 -9.81
C SER A 181 20.92 -1.67 -10.05
N ASN A 182 21.98 -1.33 -10.81
CA ASN A 182 22.17 0.02 -11.37
C ASN A 182 21.61 0.14 -12.81
N ASP A 183 20.67 -0.73 -13.19
CA ASP A 183 19.96 -0.62 -14.45
C ASP A 183 19.02 0.60 -14.43
N VAL A 184 18.82 1.27 -15.57
CA VAL A 184 17.89 2.40 -15.67
C VAL A 184 16.45 2.03 -15.27
N ARG A 185 16.08 0.76 -15.48
CA ARG A 185 14.76 0.20 -15.12
C ARG A 185 14.54 0.10 -13.61
N ASN A 186 15.62 0.11 -12.82
CA ASN A 186 15.57 0.11 -11.35
C ASN A 186 15.65 1.52 -10.74
N PHE A 187 15.39 2.58 -11.51
CA PHE A 187 15.34 3.95 -10.99
C PHE A 187 14.08 4.71 -11.36
N ALA A 188 13.66 5.54 -10.40
CA ALA A 188 12.73 6.64 -10.59
C ALA A 188 13.44 7.98 -10.40
N LEU A 189 12.91 9.02 -11.04
CA LEU A 189 13.31 10.41 -10.77
C LEU A 189 12.28 11.04 -9.84
N LEU A 190 12.70 11.38 -8.62
CA LEU A 190 11.85 11.94 -7.58
C LEU A 190 12.47 13.22 -7.02
N CYS A 191 11.66 14.23 -6.69
CA CYS A 191 12.17 15.39 -5.95
C CYS A 191 12.56 14.99 -4.51
N PRO A 192 13.37 15.77 -3.77
CA PRO A 192 13.80 15.43 -2.41
C PRO A 192 12.64 15.18 -1.42
N ARG A 193 11.47 15.76 -1.67
CA ARG A 193 10.26 15.50 -0.86
C ARG A 193 9.75 14.08 -1.12
N HIS A 194 9.44 13.75 -2.37
CA HIS A 194 8.92 12.43 -2.74
C HIS A 194 9.93 11.31 -2.51
N HIS A 195 11.22 11.54 -2.74
CA HIS A 195 12.24 10.54 -2.49
C HIS A 195 12.36 10.16 -1.00
N ARG A 196 12.15 11.13 -0.10
CA ARG A 196 12.10 10.88 1.36
C ARG A 196 10.89 10.04 1.76
N GLU A 197 9.82 10.07 0.97
CA GLU A 197 8.59 9.33 1.22
C GLU A 197 8.52 7.98 0.51
N ALA A 198 9.28 7.78 -0.57
CA ALA A 198 9.24 6.56 -1.38
C ALA A 198 9.70 5.33 -0.60
N PRO A 199 9.02 4.17 -0.70
CA PRO A 199 9.31 2.99 0.12
C PRO A 199 10.69 2.41 -0.17
N ASP A 200 11.34 1.85 0.87
CA ASP A 200 12.63 1.15 0.77
C ASP A 200 12.43 -0.36 0.94
N VAL A 201 11.89 -1.01 -0.10
CA VAL A 201 11.39 -2.39 -0.06
C VAL A 201 12.05 -3.26 -1.13
N ALA A 202 12.04 -4.58 -0.92
CA ALA A 202 12.61 -5.56 -1.85
C ALA A 202 11.70 -5.87 -3.06
N ASP A 203 10.58 -5.17 -3.20
CA ASP A 203 9.55 -5.39 -4.23
C ASP A 203 9.41 -4.17 -5.14
N ALA A 204 9.91 -4.27 -6.37
CA ALA A 204 9.83 -3.21 -7.36
C ALA A 204 8.38 -2.80 -7.68
N GLU A 205 7.45 -3.75 -7.71
CA GLU A 205 6.06 -3.44 -8.02
C GLU A 205 5.38 -2.72 -6.86
N ALA A 206 5.79 -2.97 -5.63
CA ALA A 206 5.31 -2.19 -4.48
C ALA A 206 5.78 -0.73 -4.55
N PHE A 207 7.02 -0.48 -4.97
CA PHE A 207 7.52 0.87 -5.20
C PHE A 207 6.72 1.57 -6.31
N TRP A 208 6.52 0.91 -7.45
CA TRP A 208 5.76 1.50 -8.56
C TRP A 208 4.28 1.68 -8.22
N SER A 209 3.67 0.76 -7.48
CA SER A 209 2.32 0.93 -6.95
C SER A 209 2.23 2.13 -6.02
N TRP A 210 3.26 2.38 -5.21
CA TRP A 210 3.35 3.59 -4.39
C TRP A 210 3.50 4.85 -5.25
N VAL A 211 4.32 4.83 -6.32
CA VAL A 211 4.44 5.96 -7.26
C VAL A 211 3.08 6.29 -7.88
N ASP A 212 2.34 5.28 -8.30
CA ASP A 212 1.01 5.44 -8.89
C ASP A 212 0.03 6.10 -7.91
N TYR A 213 -0.05 5.59 -6.69
CA TYR A 213 -0.83 6.19 -5.60
C TYR A 213 -0.37 7.63 -5.28
N ALA A 214 0.94 7.87 -5.24
CA ALA A 214 1.48 9.19 -4.94
C ALA A 214 1.20 10.21 -6.07
N CYS A 215 1.16 9.77 -7.33
CA CYS A 215 0.74 10.57 -8.48
C CYS A 215 -0.71 11.05 -8.34
N GLU A 216 -1.62 10.22 -7.84
CA GLU A 216 -3.01 10.61 -7.56
C GLU A 216 -3.07 11.54 -6.34
N ARG A 217 -2.40 11.17 -5.26
CA ARG A 217 -2.41 11.90 -3.98
C ARG A 217 -1.85 13.32 -4.09
N ASP A 218 -0.74 13.46 -4.82
CA ASP A 218 0.04 14.70 -4.92
C ASP A 218 -0.06 15.32 -6.33
N GLY A 219 -1.01 14.86 -7.15
CA GLY A 219 -1.21 15.34 -8.52
C GLY A 219 -1.42 16.85 -8.62
N HIS A 220 -1.95 17.46 -7.56
CA HIS A 220 -2.12 18.91 -7.46
C HIS A 220 -0.82 19.71 -7.49
N MET A 221 0.30 19.11 -7.07
CA MET A 221 1.60 19.77 -7.04
C MET A 221 2.18 19.99 -8.45
N LYS A 222 1.67 19.27 -9.46
CA LYS A 222 2.09 19.41 -10.87
C LYS A 222 1.84 20.81 -11.42
N TRP A 223 0.83 21.49 -10.87
CA TRP A 223 0.37 22.79 -11.32
C TRP A 223 0.88 23.93 -10.42
N GLU A 224 1.66 23.60 -9.38
CA GLU A 224 2.25 24.61 -8.51
C GLU A 224 3.26 25.47 -9.28
N GLY A 225 3.09 26.79 -9.16
CA GLY A 225 3.97 27.77 -9.82
C GLY A 225 3.61 28.05 -11.28
N ILE A 226 2.61 27.38 -11.85
CA ILE A 226 2.05 27.74 -13.15
C ILE A 226 1.22 29.02 -13.01
N ASP A 227 1.33 29.91 -13.98
CA ASP A 227 0.60 31.17 -13.94
C ASP A 227 -0.92 30.95 -14.09
N PRO A 228 -1.76 31.76 -13.42
CA PRO A 228 -3.21 31.58 -13.46
C PRO A 228 -3.84 31.71 -14.86
N GLU A 229 -3.20 32.44 -15.78
CA GLU A 229 -3.71 32.64 -17.14
C GLU A 229 -3.57 31.34 -17.95
N THR A 230 -2.43 30.67 -17.86
CA THR A 230 -2.20 29.34 -18.45
C THR A 230 -3.12 28.28 -17.86
N LEU A 231 -3.34 28.27 -16.55
CA LEU A 231 -4.31 27.35 -15.92
C LEU A 231 -5.73 27.59 -16.44
N THR A 232 -6.14 28.85 -16.56
CA THR A 232 -7.45 29.22 -17.12
C THR A 232 -7.57 28.80 -18.60
N GLN A 233 -6.49 28.94 -19.37
CA GLN A 233 -6.45 28.50 -20.77
C GLN A 233 -6.59 26.97 -20.89
N ALA A 234 -5.90 26.23 -20.02
CA ALA A 234 -5.99 24.77 -19.96
C ALA A 234 -7.41 24.29 -19.59
N GLU A 235 -8.03 24.90 -18.57
CA GLU A 235 -9.45 24.64 -18.25
C GLU A 235 -10.38 25.01 -19.42
N GLY A 236 -10.07 26.11 -20.13
CA GLY A 236 -10.81 26.58 -21.30
C GLY A 236 -10.79 25.63 -22.50
N VAL A 237 -9.80 24.74 -22.60
CA VAL A 237 -9.75 23.65 -23.59
C VAL A 237 -10.29 22.32 -23.04
N GLY A 238 -10.88 22.33 -21.85
CA GLY A 238 -11.54 21.18 -21.22
C GLY A 238 -10.63 20.29 -20.37
N LEU A 239 -9.41 20.73 -20.04
CA LEU A 239 -8.56 19.99 -19.10
C LEU A 239 -9.10 20.13 -17.68
N GLN A 240 -9.27 19.00 -17.00
CA GLN A 240 -9.61 18.98 -15.58
C GLN A 240 -8.31 19.08 -14.76
N LEU A 241 -8.10 20.22 -14.11
CA LEU A 241 -6.91 20.48 -13.30
C LEU A 241 -7.25 20.31 -11.82
N GLU A 242 -6.62 19.34 -11.17
CA GLU A 242 -6.66 19.25 -9.72
C GLU A 242 -5.66 20.25 -9.15
N THR A 243 -6.10 21.41 -8.65
CA THR A 243 -5.21 22.45 -8.10
C THR A 243 -5.25 22.55 -6.58
N ARG A 244 -6.05 21.70 -5.93
CA ARG A 244 -6.29 21.76 -4.48
C ARG A 244 -5.57 20.63 -3.76
N GLU A 245 -4.78 21.00 -2.75
CA GLU A 245 -4.20 20.05 -1.81
C GLU A 245 -5.33 19.32 -1.06
N PRO A 246 -5.36 17.97 -1.08
CA PRO A 246 -6.18 17.21 -0.14
C PRO A 246 -5.74 17.59 1.27
N VAL A 247 -6.67 17.97 2.15
CA VAL A 247 -6.33 18.43 3.51
C VAL A 247 -5.49 17.39 4.25
N ARG A 248 -4.16 17.57 4.25
CA ARG A 248 -3.22 16.84 5.08
C ARG A 248 -3.05 17.62 6.36
N LYS A 249 -3.63 17.11 7.45
CA LYS A 249 -3.20 17.56 8.79
C LYS A 249 -1.71 17.22 8.91
N SER A 250 -0.93 18.00 9.67
CA SER A 250 0.43 17.58 10.03
C SER A 250 0.34 16.29 10.85
N LEU A 251 0.42 15.16 10.15
CA LEU A 251 0.25 13.82 10.70
C LEU A 251 1.56 13.40 11.36
N ARG A 252 1.45 12.84 12.58
CA ARG A 252 2.55 12.10 13.23
C ARG A 252 2.96 10.94 12.33
N HIS A 253 4.15 10.37 12.52
CA HIS A 253 4.65 9.27 11.68
C HIS A 253 3.61 8.15 11.49
N PHE A 254 3.00 7.68 12.57
CA PHE A 254 1.99 6.61 12.52
C PHE A 254 0.68 7.00 11.83
N ASP A 255 0.25 8.25 11.98
CA ASP A 255 -0.90 8.74 11.24
C ASP A 255 -0.64 8.68 9.73
N ARG A 256 0.61 8.87 9.28
CA ARG A 256 1.00 8.69 7.88
C ARG A 256 0.97 7.22 7.48
N VAL A 257 1.49 6.31 8.31
CA VAL A 257 1.41 4.86 8.04
C VAL A 257 -0.05 4.44 7.86
N ARG A 258 -0.94 4.88 8.75
CA ARG A 258 -2.38 4.60 8.65
C ARG A 258 -3.00 5.20 7.38
N ASP A 259 -2.66 6.44 7.04
CA ASP A 259 -3.17 7.09 5.82
C ASP A 259 -2.74 6.32 4.56
N GLU A 260 -1.49 5.86 4.50
CA GLU A 260 -0.98 5.01 3.42
C GLU A 260 -1.73 3.66 3.39
N LEU A 261 -1.89 2.98 4.54
CA LEU A 261 -2.63 1.72 4.62
C LEU A 261 -4.07 1.83 4.12
N VAL A 262 -4.77 2.89 4.50
CA VAL A 262 -6.16 3.13 4.08
C VAL A 262 -6.24 3.50 2.60
N ARG A 263 -5.45 4.49 2.16
CA ARG A 263 -5.62 5.05 0.81
C ARG A 263 -4.93 4.25 -0.27
N HIS A 264 -3.77 3.67 0.02
CA HIS A 264 -3.02 2.88 -0.94
C HIS A 264 -3.48 1.42 -0.95
N TYR A 265 -3.61 0.81 0.23
CA TYR A 265 -3.90 -0.63 0.37
C TYR A 265 -5.35 -0.94 0.72
N GLY A 266 -6.21 0.08 0.89
CA GLY A 266 -7.64 -0.11 1.11
C GLY A 266 -7.99 -0.67 2.49
N TRP A 267 -7.11 -0.54 3.48
CA TRP A 267 -7.37 -1.03 4.84
C TRP A 267 -8.62 -0.36 5.42
N CYS A 268 -9.51 -1.16 6.00
CA CYS A 268 -10.71 -0.69 6.68
C CYS A 268 -10.51 -0.71 8.22
N PRO A 269 -11.39 -0.06 8.99
CA PRO A 269 -11.29 -0.04 10.46
C PRO A 269 -11.18 -1.44 11.09
N GLU A 270 -11.76 -2.46 10.46
CA GLU A 270 -11.71 -3.85 10.90
C GLU A 270 -10.29 -4.45 10.78
N ASP A 271 -9.50 -4.08 9.76
CA ASP A 271 -8.11 -4.52 9.62
C ASP A 271 -7.24 -3.98 10.77
N PHE A 272 -7.53 -2.77 11.26
CA PHE A 272 -6.84 -2.15 12.41
C PHE A 272 -7.33 -2.65 13.77
N ALA A 273 -8.53 -3.26 13.83
CA ALA A 273 -9.16 -3.67 15.08
C ALA A 273 -8.43 -4.82 15.80
N GLY A 274 -7.45 -5.44 15.15
CA GLY A 274 -6.48 -6.36 15.75
C GLY A 274 -7.02 -7.73 16.17
N GLY A 275 -8.31 -7.88 16.48
CA GLY A 275 -8.93 -9.17 16.83
C GLY A 275 -8.05 -10.08 17.73
N TYR A 276 -8.08 -11.39 17.47
CA TYR A 276 -7.16 -12.36 18.10
C TYR A 276 -5.82 -12.52 17.36
N HIS A 277 -5.59 -11.73 16.30
CA HIS A 277 -4.48 -11.93 15.36
C HIS A 277 -3.46 -10.79 15.36
N TRP A 278 -3.66 -9.70 16.11
CA TRP A 278 -2.74 -8.56 16.16
C TRP A 278 -1.32 -8.96 16.56
N GLY A 279 -1.18 -9.84 17.56
CA GLY A 279 0.12 -10.36 17.96
C GLY A 279 0.85 -11.07 16.81
N ALA A 280 0.13 -11.95 16.09
CA ALA A 280 0.68 -12.64 14.92
C ALA A 280 0.98 -11.67 13.77
N LEU A 281 0.14 -10.66 13.55
CA LEU A 281 0.37 -9.62 12.55
C LEU A 281 1.64 -8.82 12.86
N MET A 282 1.88 -8.50 14.13
CA MET A 282 3.09 -7.79 14.55
C MET A 282 4.34 -8.66 14.41
N GLU A 283 4.26 -9.96 14.71
CA GLU A 283 5.36 -10.91 14.49
C GLU A 283 5.71 -11.03 13.00
N GLU A 284 4.70 -11.19 12.14
CA GLU A 284 4.91 -11.23 10.69
C GLU A 284 5.39 -9.88 10.15
N PHE A 285 4.88 -8.76 10.66
CA PHE A 285 5.34 -7.41 10.31
C PHE A 285 6.83 -7.25 10.58
N HIS A 286 7.32 -7.62 11.77
CA HIS A 286 8.76 -7.55 12.07
C HIS A 286 9.57 -8.48 11.18
N THR A 287 9.05 -9.69 10.90
CA THR A 287 9.70 -10.64 9.97
C THR A 287 9.87 -10.02 8.58
N VAL A 288 8.83 -9.34 8.06
CA VAL A 288 8.88 -8.65 6.77
C VAL A 288 9.83 -7.45 6.82
N MET A 289 9.76 -6.64 7.88
CA MET A 289 10.62 -5.48 8.07
C MET A 289 12.10 -5.86 8.07
N ASP A 290 12.47 -6.93 8.76
CA ASP A 290 13.86 -7.36 8.88
C ASP A 290 14.37 -8.04 7.60
N SER A 291 13.51 -8.78 6.90
CA SER A 291 13.92 -9.61 5.77
C SER A 291 13.88 -8.90 4.42
N ALA A 292 12.99 -7.91 4.26
CA ALA A 292 12.64 -7.36 2.95
C ALA A 292 12.62 -5.82 2.88
N THR A 293 13.15 -5.14 3.90
CA THR A 293 13.30 -3.67 3.91
C THR A 293 14.72 -3.25 4.26
N SER A 294 15.16 -2.08 3.78
CA SER A 294 16.54 -1.64 3.98
C SER A 294 16.85 -1.38 5.45
N THR A 295 18.00 -1.84 5.94
CA THR A 295 18.46 -1.68 7.34
C THR A 295 19.48 -0.56 7.46
N HIS A 296 19.13 0.66 7.04
CA HIS A 296 20.02 1.80 7.28
C HIS A 296 19.97 2.22 8.75
N PHE A 297 21.04 1.94 9.49
CA PHE A 297 21.25 2.43 10.85
C PHE A 297 21.08 3.96 10.89
N ASN A 298 20.37 4.49 11.90
CA ASN A 298 20.07 5.91 12.12
C ASN A 298 19.20 6.62 11.06
N VAL A 299 18.59 5.91 10.11
CA VAL A 299 17.55 6.50 9.24
C VAL A 299 16.18 6.03 9.74
N ALA A 300 15.32 7.00 10.09
CA ALA A 300 13.94 6.70 10.45
C ALA A 300 13.25 5.97 9.29
N LYS A 301 12.57 4.85 9.59
CA LYS A 301 11.81 4.09 8.61
C LYS A 301 10.73 4.98 8.00
N LYS A 302 10.52 4.86 6.69
CA LYS A 302 9.52 5.64 5.95
C LYS A 302 8.14 5.04 6.18
N ALA A 303 7.12 5.91 6.22
CA ALA A 303 5.74 5.48 6.47
C ALA A 303 5.22 4.51 5.38
N SER A 304 5.62 4.72 4.13
CA SER A 304 5.32 3.84 2.99
C SER A 304 5.95 2.45 3.13
N THR A 305 7.20 2.37 3.62
CA THR A 305 7.89 1.11 3.90
C THR A 305 7.14 0.30 4.96
N GLU A 306 6.74 0.94 6.07
CA GLU A 306 5.99 0.28 7.14
C GLU A 306 4.59 -0.12 6.67
N ALA A 307 3.89 0.74 5.93
CA ALA A 307 2.57 0.42 5.37
C ALA A 307 2.63 -0.80 4.44
N TRP A 308 3.64 -0.88 3.57
CA TRP A 308 3.86 -2.06 2.75
C TRP A 308 4.11 -3.32 3.58
N ALA A 309 4.96 -3.24 4.61
CA ALA A 309 5.27 -4.38 5.45
C ALA A 309 4.04 -4.91 6.21
N PHE A 310 3.17 -4.01 6.69
CA PHE A 310 1.88 -4.37 7.28
C PHE A 310 0.98 -5.10 6.29
N GLU A 311 0.88 -4.60 5.05
CA GLU A 311 0.07 -5.22 4.01
C GLU A 311 0.58 -6.63 3.65
N VAL A 312 1.89 -6.79 3.51
CA VAL A 312 2.50 -8.11 3.24
C VAL A 312 2.26 -9.07 4.42
N ALA A 313 2.44 -8.61 5.66
CA ALA A 313 2.17 -9.41 6.85
C ALA A 313 0.70 -9.87 6.92
N ARG A 314 -0.24 -8.96 6.60
CA ARG A 314 -1.67 -9.27 6.54
C ARG A 314 -1.98 -10.36 5.49
N LYS A 315 -1.39 -10.25 4.28
CA LYS A 315 -1.53 -11.26 3.22
C LYS A 315 -0.97 -12.62 3.63
N ARG A 316 0.22 -12.65 4.24
CA ARG A 316 0.84 -13.88 4.78
C ARG A 316 -0.06 -14.61 5.77
N LEU A 317 -0.77 -13.86 6.63
CA LEU A 317 -1.71 -14.43 7.60
C LEU A 317 -3.05 -14.85 6.97
N GLY A 318 -3.55 -14.07 6.01
CA GLY A 318 -4.80 -14.35 5.29
C GLY A 318 -4.73 -15.62 4.46
N ASP A 319 -3.60 -15.85 3.78
CA ASP A 319 -3.35 -17.03 2.94
C ASP A 319 -3.04 -18.31 3.76
N GLY A 320 -3.11 -18.21 5.09
CA GLY A 320 -2.95 -19.30 6.05
C GLY A 320 -4.26 -19.93 6.55
N LEU A 321 -5.43 -19.50 6.06
CA LEU A 321 -6.71 -20.17 6.35
C LEU A 321 -7.08 -21.11 5.20
N PRO A 322 -6.97 -22.44 5.37
CA PRO A 322 -7.61 -23.36 4.44
C PRO A 322 -9.12 -23.16 4.51
N GLU A 323 -9.80 -23.25 3.36
CA GLU A 323 -11.24 -23.47 3.30
C GLU A 323 -11.63 -24.53 4.35
N HIS A 324 -12.62 -24.19 5.16
CA HIS A 324 -13.19 -25.04 6.20
C HIS A 324 -13.59 -26.40 5.63
N LYS A 325 -12.69 -27.39 5.67
CA LYS A 325 -13.05 -28.80 5.76
C LYS A 325 -12.93 -29.20 7.21
N ALA A 326 -14.10 -29.42 7.81
CA ALA A 326 -14.24 -30.01 9.12
C ALA A 326 -13.45 -31.32 9.21
N GLY A 327 -12.58 -31.43 10.22
CA GLY A 327 -11.92 -32.68 10.59
C GLY A 327 -10.51 -32.51 11.12
N SER A 328 -10.38 -32.40 12.45
CA SER A 328 -9.33 -32.99 13.29
C SER A 328 -7.96 -33.28 12.64
N ASP A 329 -6.90 -32.55 13.00
CA ASP A 329 -5.97 -32.92 14.09
C ASP A 329 -4.84 -31.86 14.20
N ARG A 330 -4.44 -31.50 15.42
CA ARG A 330 -3.36 -30.53 15.70
C ARG A 330 -2.17 -31.28 16.29
N SER A 331 -1.04 -31.39 15.58
CA SER A 331 0.30 -31.45 16.20
C SER A 331 1.41 -31.49 15.15
N ALA A 332 2.33 -30.51 15.19
CA ALA A 332 3.79 -30.69 15.16
C ALA A 332 4.50 -29.40 14.68
N VAL A 333 5.03 -28.62 15.63
CA VAL A 333 6.14 -27.67 15.41
C VAL A 333 7.38 -28.31 16.06
N PRO A 334 8.61 -28.19 15.51
CA PRO A 334 9.79 -28.82 16.10
C PRO A 334 10.11 -28.17 17.46
N SER A 335 10.11 -28.95 18.54
CA SER A 335 10.29 -28.45 19.91
C SER A 335 11.76 -28.30 20.30
N ARG A 336 12.10 -27.13 20.89
CA ARG A 336 13.44 -26.79 21.43
C ARG A 336 13.71 -27.50 22.77
N PRO A 337 14.98 -27.86 23.11
CA PRO A 337 15.30 -28.76 24.22
C PRO A 337 14.88 -28.28 25.63
N SER A 338 14.98 -26.98 25.90
CA SER A 338 14.69 -26.36 27.20
C SER A 338 13.19 -26.30 27.50
N VAL A 339 12.40 -25.96 26.47
CA VAL A 339 10.94 -25.96 26.49
C VAL A 339 10.42 -27.39 26.63
N GLU A 340 11.05 -28.35 25.95
CA GLU A 340 10.67 -29.76 26.05
C GLU A 340 10.88 -30.34 27.46
N LEU A 341 11.96 -29.93 28.14
CA LEU A 341 12.25 -30.32 29.53
C LEU A 341 11.25 -29.68 30.52
N ALA A 342 10.93 -28.39 30.33
CA ALA A 342 9.94 -27.69 31.14
C ALA A 342 8.53 -28.28 30.96
N GLU A 343 8.12 -28.57 29.71
CA GLU A 343 6.85 -29.21 29.40
C GLU A 343 6.76 -30.64 29.94
N ARG A 344 7.85 -31.43 29.91
CA ARG A 344 7.88 -32.76 30.55
C ARG A 344 7.73 -32.68 32.07
N THR A 345 8.28 -31.63 32.69
CA THR A 345 8.19 -31.41 34.14
C THR A 345 6.77 -31.02 34.54
N VAL A 346 6.11 -30.17 33.75
CA VAL A 346 4.71 -29.78 33.92
C VAL A 346 3.76 -30.97 33.73
N ARG A 347 4.00 -31.83 32.72
CA ARG A 347 3.18 -33.04 32.49
C ARG A 347 3.26 -34.07 33.63
N ARG A 348 4.30 -34.04 34.47
CA ARG A 348 4.49 -34.95 35.61
C ARG A 348 3.86 -34.45 36.91
N SER A 349 3.42 -33.20 37.01
CA SER A 349 2.74 -32.64 38.19
C SER A 349 1.81 -31.48 37.82
N PRO A 350 0.58 -31.79 37.36
CA PRO A 350 -0.33 -30.78 36.82
C PRO A 350 -0.96 -29.85 37.89
N ASP A 351 -0.87 -30.17 39.17
CA ASP A 351 -1.54 -29.41 40.25
C ASP A 351 -0.70 -28.29 40.88
N SER A 352 0.43 -27.90 40.26
CA SER A 352 1.21 -26.77 40.76
C SER A 352 0.78 -25.46 40.08
N VAL A 353 0.35 -24.49 40.90
CA VAL A 353 -0.09 -23.12 40.51
C VAL A 353 1.01 -22.29 39.80
N GLY A 354 2.18 -22.88 39.47
CA GLY A 354 3.30 -22.24 38.79
C GLY A 354 3.72 -22.89 37.46
N ALA A 355 3.02 -23.90 36.97
CA ALA A 355 3.41 -24.67 35.78
C ALA A 355 3.60 -23.82 34.51
N GLN A 356 2.71 -22.87 34.26
CA GLN A 356 2.81 -21.96 33.11
C GLN A 356 3.98 -20.97 33.26
N GLY A 357 4.23 -20.50 34.49
CA GLY A 357 5.34 -19.58 34.79
C GLY A 357 6.72 -20.20 34.56
N LEU A 358 6.83 -21.53 34.66
CA LEU A 358 8.07 -22.27 34.42
C LEU A 358 8.37 -22.40 32.92
N VAL A 359 7.33 -22.58 32.09
CA VAL A 359 7.44 -22.58 30.63
C VAL A 359 7.75 -21.18 30.10
N ASP A 360 7.12 -20.14 30.66
CA ASP A 360 7.40 -18.75 30.30
C ASP A 360 8.80 -18.32 30.74
N ALA A 361 9.28 -18.79 31.89
CA ALA A 361 10.66 -18.58 32.32
C ALA A 361 11.66 -19.30 31.42
N ALA A 362 11.37 -20.54 30.99
CA ALA A 362 12.22 -21.27 30.05
C ALA A 362 12.30 -20.58 28.68
N ARG A 363 11.18 -20.06 28.17
CA ARG A 363 11.17 -19.23 26.94
C ARG A 363 12.01 -17.96 27.08
N ARG A 364 11.91 -17.26 28.22
CA ARG A 364 12.73 -16.07 28.50
C ARG A 364 14.22 -16.39 28.59
N VAL A 365 14.58 -17.56 29.11
CA VAL A 365 15.97 -18.02 29.16
C VAL A 365 16.50 -18.36 27.76
N ASP A 366 15.73 -19.05 26.93
CA ASP A 366 16.14 -19.35 25.54
C ASP A 366 16.33 -18.06 24.72
N ILE A 367 15.40 -17.10 24.85
CA ILE A 367 15.52 -15.77 24.21
C ILE A 367 16.75 -15.02 24.72
N ALA A 368 17.04 -15.08 26.03
CA ALA A 368 18.21 -14.43 26.61
C ALA A 368 19.54 -15.07 26.17
N VAL A 369 19.56 -16.40 25.96
CA VAL A 369 20.73 -17.13 25.47
C VAL A 369 20.99 -16.83 23.99
N GLU A 370 19.95 -16.78 23.16
CA GLU A 370 20.05 -16.40 21.75
C GLU A 370 20.47 -14.92 21.61
N ALA A 371 19.89 -14.01 22.39
CA ALA A 371 20.32 -12.61 22.43
C ALA A 371 21.78 -12.46 22.88
N ALA A 372 22.23 -13.25 23.87
CA ALA A 372 23.63 -13.23 24.32
C ALA A 372 24.60 -13.84 23.29
N ALA A 373 24.15 -14.78 22.46
CA ALA A 373 24.94 -15.30 21.34
C ALA A 373 25.06 -14.25 20.22
N LEU A 374 23.95 -13.59 19.87
CA LEU A 374 23.91 -12.53 18.87
C LEU A 374 24.79 -11.32 19.28
N VAL A 375 24.76 -10.96 20.56
CA VAL A 375 25.61 -9.89 21.11
C VAL A 375 27.09 -10.27 21.07
N ARG A 376 27.45 -11.54 21.27
CA ARG A 376 28.85 -12.00 21.13
C ARG A 376 29.32 -11.93 19.68
N ASP A 377 28.52 -12.38 18.72
CA ASP A 377 28.84 -12.29 17.29
C ASP A 377 28.97 -10.82 16.82
N LEU A 378 28.15 -9.91 17.38
CA LEU A 378 28.24 -8.47 17.13
C LEU A 378 29.50 -7.83 17.76
N ILE A 379 29.93 -8.29 18.94
CA ILE A 379 31.18 -7.83 19.58
C ILE A 379 32.40 -8.29 18.75
N ASP A 380 32.38 -9.54 18.27
CA ASP A 380 33.47 -10.13 17.48
C ASP A 380 33.59 -9.50 16.08
N SER A 381 32.48 -8.97 15.52
CA SER A 381 32.46 -8.34 14.20
C SER A 381 32.68 -6.82 14.19
N ALA A 382 32.41 -6.11 15.30
CA ALA A 382 32.39 -4.65 15.30
C ALA A 382 33.68 -3.95 15.79
N GLY A 383 34.64 -4.66 16.40
CA GLY A 383 35.94 -4.07 16.79
C GLY A 383 35.83 -2.83 17.71
N VAL A 384 34.80 -2.77 18.57
CA VAL A 384 34.51 -1.63 19.45
C VAL A 384 34.95 -1.92 20.90
N SER A 385 35.39 -0.89 21.62
CA SER A 385 36.21 -1.00 22.82
C SER A 385 35.50 -1.36 24.14
N SER A 386 34.18 -1.61 24.17
CA SER A 386 33.55 -2.30 25.31
C SER A 386 32.14 -2.83 25.00
N ALA A 387 31.83 -4.03 25.51
CA ALA A 387 30.50 -4.65 25.42
C ALA A 387 29.39 -3.84 26.15
N GLU A 388 29.79 -2.96 27.07
CA GLU A 388 28.89 -2.21 27.95
C GLU A 388 28.20 -1.04 27.20
N ASP A 389 28.90 -0.42 26.24
CA ASP A 389 28.36 0.66 25.42
C ASP A 389 27.33 0.16 24.41
N VAL A 390 27.57 -1.01 23.82
CA VAL A 390 26.65 -1.68 22.88
C VAL A 390 25.38 -2.12 23.62
N LEU A 391 25.51 -2.72 24.80
CA LEU A 391 24.37 -3.15 25.61
C LEU A 391 23.53 -1.96 26.11
N ARG A 392 24.16 -0.81 26.39
CA ARG A 392 23.46 0.42 26.75
C ARG A 392 22.67 0.99 25.56
N GLY A 393 23.29 1.09 24.39
CA GLY A 393 22.60 1.54 23.17
C GLY A 393 21.43 0.65 22.79
N LEU A 394 21.61 -0.67 22.85
CA LEU A 394 20.53 -1.64 22.61
C LEU A 394 19.42 -1.54 23.66
N LYS A 395 19.73 -1.35 24.94
CA LYS A 395 18.71 -1.17 25.98
C LYS A 395 17.91 0.11 25.77
N GLU A 396 18.57 1.21 25.41
CA GLU A 396 17.92 2.50 25.15
C GLU A 396 17.03 2.43 23.90
N GLU A 397 17.50 1.78 22.83
CA GLU A 397 16.72 1.60 21.59
C GLU A 397 15.55 0.62 21.76
N VAL A 398 15.74 -0.48 22.48
CA VAL A 398 14.64 -1.41 22.82
C VAL A 398 13.63 -0.71 23.71
N ALA A 399 14.05 0.07 24.71
CA ALA A 399 13.14 0.83 25.56
C ALA A 399 12.37 1.91 24.78
N ASP A 400 13.04 2.61 23.85
CA ASP A 400 12.38 3.62 23.02
C ASP A 400 11.38 2.97 22.05
N ARG A 401 11.76 1.86 21.39
CA ARG A 401 10.85 1.08 20.52
C ARG A 401 9.69 0.48 21.30
N THR A 402 9.91 -0.10 22.48
CA THR A 402 8.83 -0.60 23.34
C THR A 402 7.90 0.52 23.77
N ALA A 403 8.43 1.67 24.20
CA ALA A 403 7.60 2.82 24.57
C ALA A 403 6.86 3.43 23.36
N GLN A 404 7.48 3.41 22.18
CA GLN A 404 6.85 3.80 20.92
C GLN A 404 5.73 2.83 20.54
N PHE A 405 5.93 1.54 20.80
CA PHE A 405 4.96 0.48 20.57
C PHE A 405 3.78 0.52 21.56
N ASP A 406 4.02 0.81 22.84
CA ASP A 406 2.95 0.98 23.82
C ASP A 406 2.09 2.20 23.48
N ARG A 407 2.72 3.31 23.06
CA ARG A 407 2.00 4.49 22.54
C ARG A 407 1.21 4.16 21.26
N LEU A 408 1.77 3.34 20.38
CA LEU A 408 1.11 2.86 19.16
C LEU A 408 -0.14 2.06 19.50
N ASN A 409 -0.03 1.11 20.42
CA ASN A 409 -1.13 0.26 20.88
C ASN A 409 -2.24 1.09 21.55
N ASP A 410 -1.88 2.09 22.37
CA ASP A 410 -2.83 2.99 23.02
C ASP A 410 -3.54 3.93 22.03
N GLU A 411 -2.83 4.47 21.04
CA GLU A 411 -3.37 5.35 20.00
C GLU A 411 -4.24 4.59 18.97
N LEU A 412 -3.88 3.34 18.61
CA LEU A 412 -4.67 2.48 17.71
C LEU A 412 -5.95 1.93 18.35
N MET A 413 -5.89 1.53 19.63
CA MET A 413 -7.04 0.96 20.33
C MET A 413 -7.94 2.02 20.98
N GLY A 414 -7.52 3.30 20.93
CA GLY A 414 -8.22 4.43 21.53
C GLY A 414 -8.59 4.14 22.98
N LEU A 415 -7.64 3.70 23.80
CA LEU A 415 -7.94 3.24 25.16
C LEU A 415 -8.31 4.42 26.06
N ALA A 416 -9.50 4.37 26.65
CA ALA A 416 -9.97 5.33 27.66
C ALA A 416 -10.58 4.59 28.85
N THR A 417 -10.89 5.31 29.93
CA THR A 417 -11.65 4.75 31.06
C THR A 417 -13.11 5.19 30.97
N CYS A 418 -14.04 4.26 31.17
CA CYS A 418 -15.46 4.54 31.13
C CYS A 418 -15.81 5.56 32.22
N ARG A 419 -16.44 6.67 31.86
CA ARG A 419 -16.85 7.69 32.83
C ARG A 419 -17.88 7.22 33.86
N TYR A 420 -18.54 6.09 33.61
CA TYR A 420 -19.61 5.55 34.48
C TYR A 420 -19.13 4.42 35.40
N CYS A 421 -18.16 3.60 34.98
CA CYS A 421 -17.66 2.48 35.81
C CYS A 421 -16.15 2.48 36.04
N GLY A 422 -15.40 3.38 35.42
CA GLY A 422 -13.93 3.47 35.52
C GLY A 422 -13.16 2.37 34.80
N GLN A 423 -13.82 1.39 34.19
CA GLN A 423 -13.16 0.28 33.48
C GLN A 423 -12.66 0.69 32.10
N ALA A 424 -11.64 -0.02 31.61
CA ALA A 424 -11.05 0.22 30.30
C ALA A 424 -12.10 0.04 29.19
N ILE A 425 -12.15 1.01 28.29
CA ILE A 425 -12.98 1.05 27.09
C ILE A 425 -12.11 1.32 25.88
N ALA A 426 -12.48 0.73 24.76
CA ALA A 426 -11.83 0.92 23.48
C ALA A 426 -12.88 1.35 22.45
N ARG A 427 -12.43 2.07 21.44
CA ARG A 427 -13.22 2.32 20.22
C ARG A 427 -12.36 2.06 19.00
N ILE A 428 -13.01 1.63 17.93
CA ILE A 428 -12.36 1.40 16.64
C ILE A 428 -12.96 2.43 15.67
N GLY A 429 -12.12 3.37 15.20
CA GLY A 429 -12.56 4.46 14.33
C GLY A 429 -13.68 5.31 14.95
N ASP A 430 -14.76 5.53 14.19
CA ASP A 430 -15.96 6.27 14.62
C ASP A 430 -17.02 5.40 15.33
N SER A 431 -16.68 4.15 15.65
CA SER A 431 -17.59 3.23 16.32
C SER A 431 -17.91 3.66 17.76
N ALA A 432 -19.06 3.20 18.25
CA ALA A 432 -19.43 3.37 19.65
C ALA A 432 -18.40 2.69 20.58
N TRP A 433 -18.04 3.37 21.66
CA TRP A 433 -17.15 2.88 22.70
C TRP A 433 -17.68 1.59 23.36
N ARG A 434 -16.78 0.61 23.56
CA ARG A 434 -17.09 -0.70 24.16
C ARG A 434 -16.14 -1.03 25.30
N HIS A 435 -16.62 -1.79 26.28
CA HIS A 435 -15.78 -2.33 27.36
C HIS A 435 -14.99 -3.55 26.87
N SER A 436 -13.79 -3.76 27.41
CA SER A 436 -13.06 -5.01 27.21
C SER A 436 -13.81 -6.19 27.83
N ALA A 437 -13.65 -7.39 27.24
CA ALA A 437 -14.43 -8.59 27.59
C ALA A 437 -14.28 -9.05 29.05
N ALA A 438 -13.30 -8.52 29.80
CA ALA A 438 -12.99 -8.89 31.18
C ALA A 438 -13.65 -7.98 32.25
N ALA A 439 -14.42 -6.95 31.88
CA ALA A 439 -14.99 -6.03 32.85
C ALA A 439 -16.20 -6.63 33.62
N PRO A 440 -16.23 -6.60 34.97
CA PRO A 440 -17.41 -7.01 35.72
C PRO A 440 -18.57 -6.06 35.38
N MET A 441 -19.68 -6.63 34.90
CA MET A 441 -20.88 -5.91 34.47
C MET A 441 -21.54 -5.14 35.64
N SER A 442 -21.01 -3.96 35.99
CA SER A 442 -21.60 -3.10 37.03
C SER A 442 -22.83 -2.37 36.49
N ARG A 443 -23.80 -2.09 37.38
CA ARG A 443 -25.12 -1.53 37.03
C ARG A 443 -25.05 -0.18 36.32
N GLY A 444 -23.95 0.57 36.43
CA GLY A 444 -23.80 1.92 35.90
C GLY A 444 -23.63 2.06 34.38
N CYS A 445 -23.41 0.98 33.61
CA CYS A 445 -23.12 1.04 32.16
C CYS A 445 -24.30 0.64 31.25
N ARG A 446 -25.52 0.55 31.80
CA ARG A 446 -26.75 0.16 31.08
C ARG A 446 -27.52 1.41 30.66
N ALA A 447 -27.23 1.93 29.48
CA ALA A 447 -27.77 3.22 29.03
C ALA A 447 -29.16 3.14 28.38
N ALA A 448 -29.76 1.95 28.28
CA ALA A 448 -31.14 1.82 27.83
C ALA A 448 -32.13 1.71 28.99
N SER A 449 -31.72 1.87 30.25
CA SER A 449 -32.64 1.79 31.40
C SER A 449 -33.03 3.15 31.94
N PHE A 450 -32.84 4.24 31.18
CA PHE A 450 -33.21 5.58 31.62
C PHE A 450 -34.01 6.28 30.52
N ASP A 451 -35.14 6.88 30.89
CA ASP A 451 -35.97 7.68 29.98
C ASP A 451 -35.29 9.02 29.62
N ARG A 452 -35.96 9.84 28.80
CA ARG A 452 -35.46 11.17 28.38
C ARG A 452 -35.23 12.13 29.55
N ASP A 453 -35.82 11.85 30.71
CA ASP A 453 -35.75 12.68 31.91
C ASP A 453 -34.76 12.13 32.94
N GLY A 454 -34.10 11.01 32.64
CA GLY A 454 -33.05 10.41 33.49
C GLY A 454 -33.60 9.52 34.62
N THR A 455 -34.84 9.03 34.49
CA THR A 455 -35.49 8.12 35.45
C THR A 455 -35.37 6.67 35.01
N TRP A 456 -35.20 5.75 35.96
CA TRP A 456 -34.97 4.33 35.66
C TRP A 456 -36.22 3.64 35.07
N ASP A 457 -36.07 2.98 33.92
CA ASP A 457 -37.10 2.27 33.16
C ASP A 457 -36.61 0.87 32.73
N ASP A 458 -37.23 -0.19 33.25
CA ASP A 458 -36.87 -1.59 32.98
C ASP A 458 -37.51 -2.15 31.69
N SER A 459 -38.36 -1.38 31.00
CA SER A 459 -39.12 -1.82 29.82
C SER A 459 -38.39 -1.63 28.47
N LEU A 460 -37.27 -0.91 28.47
CA LEU A 460 -36.50 -0.55 27.29
C LEU A 460 -35.47 -1.63 26.89
N ASP A 461 -35.22 -1.73 25.57
CA ASP A 461 -34.41 -2.79 24.99
C ASP A 461 -32.91 -2.63 25.31
N ARG A 462 -32.28 -3.68 25.84
CA ARG A 462 -31.02 -3.57 26.59
C ARG A 462 -29.80 -3.47 25.67
N ALA A 463 -29.20 -2.27 25.57
CA ALA A 463 -27.89 -2.07 24.92
C ALA A 463 -26.85 -1.44 25.86
N TRP A 464 -25.63 -2.00 25.86
CA TRP A 464 -24.49 -1.52 26.63
C TRP A 464 -23.84 -0.32 25.92
N LYS A 465 -23.76 0.86 26.56
CA LYS A 465 -23.01 2.00 26.02
C LYS A 465 -21.85 2.31 26.94
N ALA A 466 -20.62 2.10 26.46
CA ALA A 466 -19.44 2.65 27.10
C ALA A 466 -19.29 4.12 26.68
N SER A 467 -18.66 4.96 27.50
CA SER A 467 -18.43 6.37 27.15
C SER A 467 -17.16 6.88 27.82
N PRO A 468 -16.30 7.61 27.10
CA PRO A 468 -15.07 8.15 27.66
C PRO A 468 -15.37 9.34 28.60
N PRO A 469 -14.37 9.83 29.35
CA PRO A 469 -14.52 11.01 30.20
C PRO A 469 -14.97 12.24 29.40
N ARG A 470 -15.70 13.18 30.02
CA ARG A 470 -16.16 14.43 29.34
C ARG A 470 -15.01 15.29 28.81
N THR A 471 -13.79 15.05 29.28
CA THR A 471 -12.55 15.74 28.87
C THR A 471 -11.85 15.08 27.69
N TYR A 472 -12.33 13.91 27.24
CA TYR A 472 -11.76 13.17 26.11
C TYR A 472 -12.22 13.83 24.79
N ARG A 473 -11.28 14.43 24.04
CA ARG A 473 -11.51 15.04 22.72
C ARG A 473 -10.94 14.16 21.62
#